data_AF-A0A084SRQ1-F1
#
_entry.id   AF-A0A084SRQ1-F1
#
_cell.length_a   1.000
_cell.length_b   1.000
_cell.length_c   1.000
_cell.angle_alpha   90.00
_cell.angle_beta   90.00
_cell.angle_gamma   90.00
#
_symmetry.space_group_name_H-M   'P 1'
#
loop_
_entity.id
_entity.type
_entity.pdbx_description
1 polymer ?
#
loop_
_entity_poly.entity_id
_entity_poly.type
_entity_poly.pdbx_seq_one_letter_code
_entity_poly.pdbx_strand_id
1 'polypeptide(L)'
;KALSYRSDTTRVEGGQKVVRLMVTQQLRNHGRTPWTPGGAVLVGPKGEEWKALGVWTQEPIAPGEKRGVGMEVEMPEEAARGTFTLKWWGQEAGGGSEHFDGVTFP
;
A
#
# COMPACT_ATOMS: atom_id res chain seq x y z
N LYS A 1 7.69 -0.35 -9.81
CA LYS A 1 8.63 0.34 -8.90
C LYS A 1 7.78 1.08 -7.89
N ALA A 2 7.90 0.75 -6.61
CA ALA A 2 7.24 1.47 -5.55
C ALA A 2 8.04 2.74 -5.21
N LEU A 3 7.34 3.82 -4.90
CA LEU A 3 7.91 5.02 -4.30
C LEU A 3 7.26 5.18 -2.92
N SER A 4 8.08 5.24 -1.87
CA SER A 4 7.64 5.48 -0.51
C SER A 4 8.00 6.89 -0.07
N TYR A 5 7.08 7.53 0.64
CA TYR A 5 7.25 8.82 1.27
C TYR A 5 6.93 8.68 2.75
N ARG A 6 7.80 9.23 3.61
CA ARG A 6 7.57 9.29 5.05
C ARG A 6 7.28 10.73 5.43
N SER A 7 6.17 10.95 6.13
CA SER A 7 5.90 12.26 6.74
C SER A 7 6.86 12.50 7.90
N ASP A 8 7.38 13.72 8.03
CA ASP A 8 8.24 14.17 9.14
C ASP A 8 7.46 14.43 10.45
N THR A 9 6.12 14.46 10.36
CA THR A 9 5.23 14.60 11.51
C THR A 9 5.25 13.32 12.34
N THR A 10 6.12 13.29 13.36
CA THR A 10 6.17 12.21 14.34
C THR A 10 5.09 12.45 15.38
N ARG A 11 4.16 11.50 15.54
CA ARG A 11 3.17 11.50 16.62
C ARG A 11 3.58 10.49 17.69
N VAL A 12 3.34 10.79 18.96
CA VAL A 12 3.60 9.86 20.07
C VAL A 12 2.28 9.28 20.56
N GLU A 13 2.15 7.96 20.55
CA GLU A 13 0.99 7.23 21.09
C GLU A 13 1.48 6.15 22.07
N GLY A 14 0.95 6.13 23.29
CA GLY A 14 1.35 5.14 24.31
C GLY A 14 2.84 5.18 24.69
N GLY A 15 3.55 6.28 24.42
CA GLY A 15 4.99 6.42 24.61
C GLY A 15 5.84 5.97 23.41
N GLN A 16 5.22 5.49 22.33
CA GLN A 16 5.90 5.04 21.12
C GLN A 16 5.73 6.05 19.99
N LYS A 17 6.81 6.31 19.24
CA LYS A 17 6.76 7.17 18.05
C LYS A 17 6.09 6.42 16.91
N VAL A 18 5.07 7.06 16.33
CA VAL A 18 4.31 6.59 15.18
C VAL A 18 4.60 7.53 14.01
N VAL A 19 4.84 6.93 12.85
CA VAL A 19 5.04 7.65 11.58
C VAL A 19 3.92 7.31 10.62
N ARG A 20 3.53 8.31 9.81
CA ARG A 20 2.63 8.11 8.68
C ARG A 20 3.44 8.00 7.39
N LEU A 21 3.17 6.93 6.65
CA LEU A 21 3.82 6.60 5.39
C LEU A 21 2.79 6.65 4.26
N MET A 22 3.19 7.20 3.13
CA MET A 22 2.48 7.09 1.86
C MET A 22 3.29 6.20 0.92
N VAL A 23 2.68 5.13 0.46
CA VAL A 23 3.31 4.18 -0.48
C VAL A 23 2.58 4.29 -1.79
N THR A 24 3.31 4.59 -2.87
CA THR A 24 2.75 4.63 -4.21
C THR A 24 3.38 3.57 -5.08
N GLN A 25 2.58 2.90 -5.90
CA GLN A 25 3.01 1.84 -6.80
C GLN A 25 2.28 1.96 -8.13
N GLN A 26 3.00 1.80 -9.23
CA GLN A 26 2.39 1.62 -10.55
C GLN A 26 1.85 0.20 -10.67
N LEU A 27 0.54 0.07 -10.89
CA LEU A 27 -0.15 -1.20 -11.11
C LEU A 27 -0.64 -1.26 -12.55
N ARG A 28 -0.61 -2.47 -13.14
CA ARG A 28 -1.19 -2.75 -14.46
C ARG A 28 -2.38 -3.67 -14.26
N ASN A 29 -3.53 -3.33 -14.81
CA ASN A 29 -4.67 -4.24 -14.79
C ASN A 29 -4.51 -5.29 -15.89
N HIS A 30 -4.33 -6.56 -15.49
CA HIS A 30 -4.23 -7.69 -16.40
C HIS A 30 -5.58 -8.41 -16.63
N GLY A 31 -6.63 -7.97 -15.95
CA GLY A 31 -7.99 -8.47 -16.06
C GLY A 31 -8.74 -7.98 -17.30
N ARG A 32 -10.03 -8.33 -17.36
CA ARG A 32 -10.93 -8.04 -18.49
C ARG A 32 -11.93 -6.93 -18.21
N THR A 33 -12.03 -6.49 -16.96
CA THR A 33 -12.91 -5.40 -16.50
C THR A 33 -12.06 -4.32 -15.85
N PRO A 34 -12.55 -3.07 -15.78
CA PRO A 34 -11.93 -2.06 -14.94
C PRO A 34 -11.73 -2.58 -13.51
N TRP A 35 -10.61 -2.22 -12.89
CA TRP A 35 -10.24 -2.66 -11.55
C TRP A 35 -10.07 -1.47 -10.62
N THR A 36 -10.75 -1.50 -9.48
CA THR A 36 -10.71 -0.44 -8.47
C THR A 36 -10.07 -0.98 -7.20
N PRO A 37 -8.98 -0.36 -6.70
CA PRO A 37 -8.43 -0.72 -5.40
C PRO A 37 -9.50 -0.64 -4.30
N GLY A 38 -9.76 -1.75 -3.63
CA GLY A 38 -10.67 -1.83 -2.47
C GLY A 38 -9.95 -1.77 -1.12
N GLY A 39 -8.65 -2.03 -1.11
CA GLY A 39 -7.82 -1.94 0.10
C GLY A 39 -6.39 -2.40 -0.13
N ALA A 40 -5.57 -2.21 0.90
CA ALA A 40 -4.18 -2.61 0.90
C ALA A 40 -3.68 -2.98 2.30
N VAL A 41 -2.67 -3.83 2.35
CA VAL A 41 -1.92 -4.14 3.58
C VAL A 41 -0.43 -4.18 3.27
N LEU A 42 0.34 -3.57 4.15
CA LEU A 42 1.79 -3.67 4.16
C LEU A 42 2.19 -4.80 5.12
N VAL A 43 2.99 -5.75 4.65
CA VAL A 43 3.42 -6.92 5.40
C VAL A 43 4.92 -6.84 5.66
N GLY A 44 5.30 -6.86 6.94
CA GLY A 44 6.67 -6.84 7.40
C GLY A 44 7.38 -8.19 7.23
N PRO A 45 8.71 -8.22 7.40
CA PRO A 45 9.51 -9.43 7.20
C PRO A 45 9.21 -10.55 8.20
N LYS A 46 8.57 -10.26 9.35
CA LYS A 46 8.14 -11.29 10.32
C LYS A 46 6.64 -11.59 10.21
N GLY A 47 5.98 -11.08 9.17
CA GLY A 47 4.56 -11.26 8.93
C GLY A 47 3.66 -10.26 9.66
N GLU A 48 4.22 -9.18 10.23
CA GLU A 48 3.42 -8.10 10.79
C GLU A 48 2.59 -7.42 9.71
N GLU A 49 1.34 -7.08 9.99
CA GLU A 49 0.43 -6.47 9.01
C GLU A 49 0.00 -5.07 9.43
N TRP A 50 0.20 -4.09 8.55
CA TRP A 50 -0.32 -2.74 8.69
C TRP A 50 -1.33 -2.44 7.59
N LYS A 51 -2.60 -2.38 7.99
CA LYS A 51 -3.71 -2.09 7.08
C LYS A 51 -3.67 -0.62 6.67
N ALA A 52 -4.02 -0.36 5.41
CA ALA A 52 -4.14 1.01 4.93
C ALA A 52 -5.20 1.79 5.72
N LEU A 53 -4.86 3.02 6.11
CA LEU A 53 -5.82 4.02 6.59
C LEU A 53 -6.72 4.50 5.45
N GLY A 54 -6.16 4.54 4.24
CA GLY A 54 -6.85 4.90 3.01
C GLY A 54 -6.08 4.42 1.79
N VAL A 55 -6.80 4.16 0.70
CA VAL A 55 -6.24 3.85 -0.61
C VAL A 55 -6.65 4.93 -1.59
N TRP A 56 -5.68 5.40 -2.37
CA TRP A 56 -5.83 6.52 -3.28
C TRP A 56 -5.62 6.06 -4.72
N THR A 57 -6.66 6.25 -5.54
CA THR A 57 -6.58 6.18 -7.00
C THR A 57 -7.48 7.29 -7.57
N GLN A 58 -7.14 7.82 -8.75
CA GLN A 58 -7.97 8.84 -9.39
C GLN A 58 -9.25 8.24 -10.00
N GLU A 59 -9.14 7.06 -10.61
CA GLU A 59 -10.25 6.35 -11.25
C GLU A 59 -9.91 4.83 -11.31
N PRO A 60 -10.88 3.96 -11.65
CA PRO A 60 -10.61 2.54 -11.92
C PRO A 60 -9.60 2.35 -13.05
N ILE A 61 -8.72 1.36 -12.92
CA ILE A 61 -7.70 1.03 -13.94
C ILE A 61 -8.37 0.19 -15.02
N ALA A 62 -8.47 0.69 -16.25
CA ALA A 62 -9.04 -0.07 -17.37
C ALA A 62 -8.17 -1.29 -17.74
N PRO A 63 -8.73 -2.34 -18.38
CA PRO A 63 -7.98 -3.50 -18.85
C PRO A 63 -6.76 -3.13 -19.69
N GLY A 64 -5.60 -3.68 -19.36
CA GLY A 64 -4.34 -3.45 -20.08
C GLY A 64 -3.60 -2.17 -19.70
N GLU A 65 -4.27 -1.22 -19.04
CA GLU A 65 -3.72 0.07 -18.64
C GLU A 65 -2.87 0.00 -17.36
N LYS A 66 -2.01 1.01 -17.18
CA LYS A 66 -1.20 1.20 -15.98
C LYS A 66 -1.61 2.48 -15.27
N ARG A 67 -1.64 2.46 -13.93
CA ARG A 67 -1.89 3.64 -13.11
C ARG A 67 -1.15 3.59 -11.78
N GLY A 68 -0.84 4.77 -11.24
CA GLY A 68 -0.31 4.90 -9.89
C GLY A 68 -1.43 4.75 -8.86
N VAL A 69 -1.21 3.87 -7.88
CA VAL A 69 -2.10 3.67 -6.74
C VAL A 69 -1.31 3.93 -5.47
N GLY A 70 -1.93 4.61 -4.50
CA GLY A 70 -1.34 4.98 -3.23
C GLY A 70 -2.03 4.32 -2.04
N MET A 71 -1.30 4.04 -0.97
CA MET A 71 -1.88 3.75 0.34
C MET A 71 -1.22 4.58 1.42
N GLU A 72 -2.03 5.05 2.36
CA GLU A 72 -1.54 5.65 3.60
C GLU A 72 -1.58 4.64 4.73
N VAL A 73 -0.55 4.63 5.57
CA VAL A 73 -0.45 3.72 6.71
C VAL A 73 0.26 4.37 7.88
N GLU A 74 -0.13 3.99 9.09
CA GLU A 74 0.56 4.37 10.31
C GLU A 74 1.19 3.14 10.96
N MET A 75 2.42 3.31 11.43
CA MET A 75 3.16 2.26 12.13
C MET A 75 4.21 2.85 13.06
N PRO A 76 4.69 2.08 14.05
CA PRO A 76 5.81 2.50 14.88
C PRO A 76 7.03 2.87 14.02
N GLU A 77 7.75 3.93 14.39
CA GLU A 77 8.92 4.42 13.66
C GLU A 77 9.99 3.32 13.47
N GLU A 78 10.19 2.49 14.50
CA GLU A 78 11.12 1.36 14.46
C GLU A 78 10.69 0.27 13.46
N ALA A 79 9.38 0.11 13.29
CA ALA A 79 8.81 -0.82 12.33
C ALA A 79 8.73 -0.24 10.91
N ALA A 80 8.98 1.06 10.71
CA ALA A 80 8.92 1.74 9.42
C ALA A 80 10.21 1.63 8.59
N ARG A 81 11.11 0.71 8.94
CA ARG A 81 12.41 0.52 8.28
C ARG A 81 12.52 -0.89 7.71
N GLY A 82 13.05 -0.99 6.48
CA GLY A 82 13.32 -2.27 5.83
C GLY A 82 12.41 -2.56 4.64
N THR A 83 12.32 -3.84 4.30
CA THR A 83 11.58 -4.31 3.11
C THR A 83 10.26 -4.93 3.53
N PHE A 84 9.22 -4.61 2.79
CA PHE A 84 7.85 -5.03 3.01
C PHE A 84 7.26 -5.60 1.73
N THR A 85 6.31 -6.49 1.91
CA THR A 85 5.42 -6.94 0.84
C THR A 85 4.15 -6.11 0.89
N LEU A 86 3.76 -5.55 -0.25
CA LEU A 86 2.53 -4.78 -0.36
C LEU A 86 1.47 -5.62 -1.07
N LYS A 87 0.36 -5.87 -0.39
CA LYS A 87 -0.76 -6.61 -0.97
C LYS A 87 -1.91 -5.64 -1.25
N TRP A 88 -2.50 -5.76 -2.43
CA TRP A 88 -3.68 -5.01 -2.87
C TRP A 88 -4.83 -5.97 -3.13
N TRP A 89 -6.07 -5.50 -3.04
CA TRP A 89 -7.24 -6.22 -3.53
C TRP A 89 -8.24 -5.27 -4.15
N GLY A 90 -9.06 -5.79 -5.07
CA GLY A 90 -10.11 -5.02 -5.74
C GLY A 90 -11.35 -4.85 -4.87
N GLN A 91 -12.20 -3.88 -5.21
CA GLN A 91 -13.54 -3.75 -4.64
C GLN A 91 -14.53 -4.75 -5.26
N GLU A 92 -14.24 -5.22 -6.47
CA GLU A 92 -15.12 -6.04 -7.27
C GLU A 92 -15.21 -7.50 -6.76
N ALA A 93 -16.43 -8.04 -6.68
CA ALA A 93 -16.68 -9.42 -6.25
C ALA A 93 -16.03 -10.43 -7.21
N GLY A 94 -15.19 -11.32 -6.67
CA GLY A 94 -14.44 -12.29 -7.48
C GLY A 94 -13.22 -11.70 -8.21
N GLY A 95 -12.90 -10.42 -7.99
CA GLY A 95 -11.63 -9.83 -8.39
C GLY A 95 -10.49 -10.52 -7.64
N GLY A 96 -9.68 -11.28 -8.35
CA GLY A 96 -8.56 -12.02 -7.74
C GLY A 96 -7.65 -11.11 -6.91
N SER A 97 -7.03 -11.67 -5.88
CA SER A 97 -5.95 -11.00 -5.15
C SER A 97 -4.71 -10.93 -6.04
N GLU A 98 -4.47 -9.76 -6.62
CA GLU A 98 -3.22 -9.50 -7.34
C GLU A 98 -2.11 -9.20 -6.32
N HIS A 99 -1.10 -10.07 -6.27
CA HIS A 99 0.04 -9.96 -5.38
C HIS A 99 1.15 -9.16 -6.06
N PHE A 100 1.66 -8.11 -5.42
CA PHE A 100 2.69 -7.25 -5.99
C PHE A 100 3.85 -7.08 -5.00
N ASP A 101 4.97 -7.76 -5.24
CA ASP A 101 6.14 -7.73 -4.36
C ASP A 101 6.97 -6.44 -4.47
N GLY A 102 7.61 -6.05 -3.35
CA GLY A 102 8.82 -5.21 -3.34
C GLY A 102 8.65 -3.72 -3.00
N VAL A 103 8.14 -3.39 -1.81
CA VAL A 103 8.22 -2.03 -1.25
C VAL A 103 9.35 -1.95 -0.24
N THR A 104 10.30 -1.04 -0.44
CA THR A 104 11.42 -0.81 0.48
C THR A 104 11.34 0.59 1.07
N PHE A 105 11.57 0.72 2.37
CA PHE A 105 11.69 1.99 3.09
C PHE A 105 13.09 2.12 3.68
N PRO A 106 13.78 3.26 3.46
CA PRO A 106 15.09 3.54 4.05
C PRO A 106 15.03 3.82 5.56
#